data_AF-A0A376TS18-F1
#
_entry.id   AF-A0A376TS18-F1
#
_cell.length_a   1.000
_cell.length_b   1.000
_cell.length_c   1.000
_cell.angle_alpha   90.00
_cell.angle_beta   90.00
_cell.angle_gamma   90.00
#
_symmetry.space_group_name_H-M   'P 1'
#
loop_
_entity.id
_entity.type
_entity.pdbx_description
1 polymer ?
#
loop_
_entity_poly.entity_id
_entity_poly.type
_entity_poly.pdbx_seq_one_letter_code
_entity_poly.pdbx_strand_id
1 'polypeptide(L)' 'MIAIADILQAGEKLTAVAPFLAGIQNEEQYAQALELVDHLLLNDPENPLLDLVVCQNNRVGRISARICGI' A
#
# COMPACT_ATOMS: atom_id res chain seq x y z
N MET A 1 -12.12 7.17 23.30
CA MET A 1 -12.99 6.23 22.57
C MET A 1 -12.54 6.27 21.13
N ILE A 2 -12.07 5.16 20.57
CA ILE A 2 -11.70 5.11 19.14
C ILE A 2 -13.00 5.22 18.33
N ALA A 3 -13.14 6.28 17.54
CA ALA A 3 -14.28 6.46 16.66
C ALA A 3 -14.04 5.65 15.39
N ILE A 4 -14.71 4.51 15.29
CA ILE A 4 -14.64 3.63 14.11
C ILE A 4 -14.97 4.40 12.82
N ALA A 5 -15.88 5.38 12.91
CA ALA A 5 -16.23 6.28 11.81
C ALA A 5 -15.04 7.12 11.30
N ASP A 6 -14.21 7.66 12.21
CA ASP A 6 -13.02 8.43 11.82
C ASP A 6 -11.97 7.54 11.14
N ILE A 7 -11.82 6.29 11.59
CA ILE A 7 -10.93 5.32 10.94
C ILE A 7 -11.43 4.97 9.53
N LEU A 8 -12.73 4.70 9.39
CA LEU A 8 -13.33 4.40 8.08
C LEU A 8 -13.19 5.58 7.12
N GLN A 9 -13.44 6.81 7.59
CA GLN A 9 -13.30 8.02 6.78
C GLN A 9 -11.83 8.27 6.39
N ALA A 10 -10.88 8.00 7.28
CA ALA A 10 -9.46 8.09 6.97
C ALA A 10 -9.05 7.03 5.92
N GLY A 11 -9.58 5.81 6.03
CA GLY A 11 -9.40 4.74 5.04
C GLY A 11 -9.93 5.14 3.67
N GLU A 12 -11.16 5.66 3.59
CA GLU A 12 -11.75 6.12 2.32
C GLU A 12 -10.93 7.25 1.68
N LYS A 13 -10.48 8.23 2.47
CA LYS A 13 -9.62 9.31 1.97
C LYS A 13 -8.29 8.79 1.44
N LEU A 14 -7.69 7.83 2.14
CA LEU A 14 -6.42 7.23 1.74
C LEU A 14 -6.59 6.44 0.42
N THR A 15 -7.65 5.65 0.30
CA THR A 15 -7.99 4.94 -0.94
C THR A 15 -8.35 5.90 -2.08
N ALA A 16 -8.99 7.04 -1.80
CA ALA A 16 -9.31 8.03 -2.82
C ALA A 16 -8.05 8.69 -3.40
N VAL A 17 -7.02 8.92 -2.57
CA VAL A 17 -5.73 9.48 -3.02
C VAL A 17 -4.88 8.41 -3.71
N ALA A 18 -4.90 7.19 -3.20
CA ALA A 18 -4.11 6.07 -3.69
C ALA A 18 -5.00 4.83 -3.92
N PRO A 19 -5.70 4.74 -5.07
CA PRO A 19 -6.64 3.65 -5.35
C PRO A 19 -5.95 2.28 -5.42
N PHE A 20 -4.63 2.25 -5.67
CA PHE A 20 -3.83 1.02 -5.61
C PHE A 20 -3.75 0.41 -4.20
N LEU A 21 -4.04 1.18 -3.14
CA LEU A 21 -4.18 0.70 -1.76
C LEU A 21 -5.55 0.05 -1.46
N ALA A 22 -6.49 0.00 -2.39
CA ALA A 22 -7.68 -0.84 -2.24
C ALA A 22 -7.61 -2.12 -3.09
N GLY A 23 -6.63 -2.21 -3.96
CA GLY A 23 -6.44 -3.30 -4.89
C GLY A 23 -5.92 -2.80 -6.22
N ILE A 24 -4.85 -3.42 -6.69
CA ILE A 24 -4.24 -3.11 -7.98
C ILE A 24 -5.02 -3.87 -9.05
N GLN A 25 -5.65 -3.13 -9.94
CA GLN A 25 -6.43 -3.66 -11.06
C GLN A 25 -5.72 -3.46 -12.41
N ASN A 26 -4.72 -2.56 -12.46
CA ASN A 26 -4.02 -2.18 -13.69
C ASN A 26 -2.51 -2.03 -13.46
N GLU A 27 -1.72 -2.08 -14.54
CA GLU A 27 -0.25 -1.92 -14.49
C GLU A 27 0.19 -0.52 -14.05
N GLU A 28 -0.60 0.52 -14.36
CA GLU A 28 -0.32 1.89 -13.88
C GLU A 28 -0.41 1.97 -12.35
N GLN A 29 -1.45 1.35 -11.76
CA GLN A 29 -1.60 1.27 -10.30
C GLN A 29 -0.46 0.48 -9.64
N TYR A 30 0.07 -0.52 -10.34
CA TYR A 30 1.24 -1.27 -9.90
C TYR A 30 2.51 -0.40 -9.91
N ALA A 31 2.72 0.40 -10.96
CA ALA A 31 3.83 1.34 -11.02
C ALA A 31 3.77 2.40 -9.90
N GLN A 32 2.58 2.96 -9.65
CA GLN A 32 2.36 3.90 -8.55
C GLN A 32 2.60 3.26 -7.18
N ALA A 33 2.19 2.01 -6.98
CA ALA A 33 2.46 1.27 -5.75
C ALA A 33 3.98 1.06 -5.54
N LEU A 34 4.72 0.75 -6.60
CA LEU A 34 6.18 0.62 -6.57
C LEU A 34 6.88 1.94 -6.23
N GLU A 35 6.46 3.06 -6.83
CA GLU A 35 7.00 4.38 -6.49
C GLU A 35 6.75 4.74 -5.03
N LEU A 36 5.57 4.41 -4.49
CA LEU A 36 5.27 4.62 -3.08
C LEU A 36 6.16 3.77 -2.17
N VAL A 37 6.37 2.49 -2.52
CA VAL A 37 7.29 1.60 -1.78
C VAL A 37 8.71 2.16 -1.78
N ASP A 38 9.21 2.60 -2.93
CA ASP A 38 10.57 3.15 -3.07
C ASP A 38 10.74 4.42 -2.22
N HIS A 39 9.76 5.32 -2.28
CA HIS A 39 9.77 6.55 -1.48
C HIS A 39 9.69 6.26 0.03
N LEU A 40 8.86 5.31 0.45
CA LEU A 40 8.75 4.91 1.85
C LEU A 40 10.03 4.22 2.35
N LEU A 41 10.65 3.35 1.55
CA LEU A 41 11.91 2.70 1.93
C LEU A 41 13.07 3.71 2.10
N LEU A 42 13.10 4.76 1.27
CA LEU A 42 14.15 5.78 1.30
C LEU A 42 13.96 6.81 2.42
N ASN A 43 12.71 7.16 2.76
CA ASN A 43 12.42 8.25 3.70
C ASN A 43 11.94 7.74 5.06
N ASP A 44 11.10 6.70 5.11
CA ASP A 44 10.39 6.28 6.32
C ASP A 44 10.06 4.76 6.29
N PRO A 45 11.07 3.89 6.49
CA PRO A 45 10.94 2.45 6.28
C PRO A 45 10.09 1.73 7.33
N GLU A 46 9.80 2.37 8.47
CA GLU A 46 8.95 1.83 9.54
C GLU A 46 7.47 2.23 9.39
N ASN A 47 7.11 2.89 8.29
CA ASN A 47 5.76 3.37 8.08
C ASN A 47 4.77 2.20 7.89
N PRO A 48 3.63 2.17 8.61
CA PRO A 48 2.63 1.11 8.48
C PRO A 48 1.99 1.04 7.07
N LEU A 49 2.11 2.09 6.27
CA LEU A 49 1.68 2.07 4.87
C LEU A 49 2.53 1.14 4.00
N LEU A 50 3.81 0.95 4.35
CA LEU A 50 4.70 0.05 3.63
C LEU A 50 4.19 -1.40 3.73
N ASP A 51 3.85 -1.85 4.94
CA ASP A 51 3.26 -3.17 5.17
C ASP A 51 1.94 -3.33 4.40
N LEU A 52 1.10 -2.29 4.39
CA LEU A 52 -0.20 -2.30 3.72
C LEU A 52 -0.08 -2.39 2.18
N VAL A 53 0.93 -1.73 1.59
CA VAL A 53 1.23 -1.80 0.15
C VAL A 53 1.84 -3.15 -0.21
N VAL A 54 2.78 -3.65 0.59
CA VAL A 54 3.44 -4.95 0.37
C VAL A 54 2.43 -6.09 0.49
N CYS A 55 1.57 -6.07 1.51
CA CYS A 55 0.50 -7.06 1.69
C CYS A 55 -0.50 -7.08 0.52
N GLN A 56 -0.86 -5.93 -0.03
CA GLN A 56 -1.77 -5.87 -1.18
C GLN A 56 -1.13 -6.35 -2.47
N ASN A 57 0.15 -6.06 -2.66
CA ASN A 57 0.90 -6.61 -3.78
C ASN A 57 1.21 -8.11 -3.62
N ASN A 58 1.20 -8.65 -2.40
CA ASN A 58 1.30 -10.09 -2.14
C ASN A 58 0.03 -10.82 -2.58
N ARG A 59 -1.18 -10.24 -2.40
CA ARG A 59 -2.41 -10.82 -2.96
C ARG A 59 -2.41 -10.93 -4.48
N VAL A 60 -1.73 -10.02 -5.18
CA VAL A 60 -1.54 -10.06 -6.65
C VAL A 60 -0.36 -10.98 -7.03
N GLY A 61 0.37 -11.55 -6.06
CA GLY A 61 1.44 -12.52 -6.30
C GLY A 61 2.70 -11.97 -6.99
N ARG A 62 2.85 -10.64 -7.13
CA ARG A 62 3.93 -10.05 -7.95
C ARG A 62 5.09 -9.45 -7.16
N ILE A 63 4.87 -8.90 -5.95
CA ILE A 63 5.96 -8.30 -5.14
C ILE A 63 6.49 -9.25 -4.06
N SER A 64 5.67 -10.20 -3.58
CA SER A 64 6.11 -11.18 -2.57
C SER A 64 7.31 -12.00 -3.04
N ALA A 65 7.46 -12.26 -4.34
CA ALA A 65 8.60 -13.00 -4.86
C ALA A 65 9.92 -12.20 -4.82
N ARG A 66 9.87 -10.86 -4.72
CA ARG A 66 11.08 -10.01 -4.78
C ARG A 66 11.49 -9.44 -3.42
N ILE A 67 10.58 -9.37 -2.46
CA ILE A 67 10.85 -8.88 -1.09
C ILE A 67 10.90 -10.02 -0.08
N CYS A 68 10.12 -11.10 -0.27
CA CYS A 68 10.15 -12.31 0.58
C CYS A 68 11.08 -13.40 -0.01
N GLY A 69 12.24 -12.96 -0.52
CA GLY A 69 13.33 -13.80 -1.02
C GLY A 69 14.59 -13.71 -0.14
N ILE A 70 14.40 -13.43 1.15
CA ILE A 70 15.40 -13.56 2.22
C ILE A 70 14.80 -14.48 3.28
#